data_AF-A0A504Y3W4-F1
#
_entry.id   AF-A0A504Y3W4-F1
#
_cell.length_a   1.000
_cell.length_b   1.000
_cell.length_c   1.000
_cell.angle_alpha   90.00
_cell.angle_beta   90.00
_cell.angle_gamma   90.00
#
_symmetry.space_group_name_H-M   'P 1'
#
loop_
_entity.id
_entity.type
_entity.pdbx_description
1 polymer ?
#
loop_
_entity_poly.entity_id
_entity_poly.type
_entity_poly.pdbx_seq_one_letter_code
_entity_poly.pdbx_strand_id
1 'polypeptide(L)'
;MSNRFFQKFYLRCGDCSAIQRSAQGYKPIVNPILFKSDDHCRNYHDEQRRAAGYSGMLVTCRCDRCQRVHSNWKVLDAQQFLDAKMRMTPEERTQRLWASKS
;
A
#
# COMPACT_ATOMS: atom_id res chain seq x y z
N MET A 1 6.60 14.54 -0.81
CA MET A 1 6.81 13.08 -0.67
C MET A 1 7.45 12.54 -1.94
N SER A 2 8.76 12.32 -1.89
CA SER A 2 9.51 11.59 -2.91
C SER A 2 9.37 10.08 -2.73
N ASN A 3 9.62 9.32 -3.79
CA ASN A 3 9.77 7.88 -3.73
C ASN A 3 10.66 7.43 -4.87
N ARG A 4 11.85 6.88 -4.57
CA ARG A 4 12.81 6.54 -5.62
C ARG A 4 12.50 5.23 -6.31
N PHE A 5 11.91 4.27 -5.59
CA PHE A 5 11.76 2.89 -6.06
C PHE A 5 10.30 2.47 -6.13
N PHE A 6 10.00 1.62 -7.11
CA PHE A 6 8.68 1.01 -7.22
C PHE A 6 8.50 -0.01 -6.10
N GLN A 7 7.36 0.02 -5.42
CA GLN A 7 7.00 -0.97 -4.42
C GLN A 7 5.52 -1.35 -4.50
N LYS A 8 5.25 -2.63 -4.24
CA LYS A 8 3.91 -3.21 -4.24
C LYS A 8 3.51 -3.61 -2.83
N PHE A 9 2.25 -3.36 -2.48
CA PHE A 9 1.68 -3.63 -1.18
C PHE A 9 0.38 -4.41 -1.32
N TYR A 10 0.09 -5.25 -0.33
CA TYR A 10 -1.19 -5.92 -0.16
C TYR A 10 -1.94 -5.22 0.96
N LEU A 11 -3.13 -4.69 0.66
CA LEU A 11 -3.94 -3.95 1.61
C LEU A 11 -5.24 -4.69 1.86
N ARG A 12 -5.52 -5.02 3.11
CA ARG A 12 -6.81 -5.57 3.54
C ARG A 12 -7.69 -4.44 4.06
N CYS A 13 -8.87 -4.30 3.47
CA CYS A 13 -9.89 -3.38 3.95
C CYS A 13 -10.42 -3.89 5.31
N GLY A 14 -10.41 -3.03 6.33
CA GLY A 14 -10.95 -3.38 7.65
C GLY A 14 -12.47 -3.51 7.68
N ASP A 15 -13.19 -2.88 6.75
CA ASP A 15 -14.66 -2.86 6.75
C ASP A 15 -15.26 -4.09 6.05
N CYS A 16 -14.73 -4.48 4.88
CA CYS A 16 -15.25 -5.62 4.10
C CYS A 16 -14.31 -6.83 4.04
N SER A 17 -13.12 -6.75 4.66
CA SER A 17 -12.08 -7.79 4.62
C SER A 17 -11.53 -8.13 3.22
N ALA A 18 -11.92 -7.40 2.16
CA ALA A 18 -11.36 -7.56 0.83
C ALA A 18 -9.88 -7.17 0.81
N ILE A 19 -9.08 -7.90 0.02
CA ILE A 19 -7.65 -7.63 -0.16
C ILE A 19 -7.45 -7.08 -1.57
N GLN A 20 -6.89 -5.88 -1.65
CA GLN A 20 -6.51 -5.24 -2.90
C GLN A 20 -5.00 -5.01 -2.96
N ARG A 21 -4.49 -4.89 -4.18
CA ARG A 21 -3.08 -4.56 -4.44
C ARG A 21 -2.95 -3.06 -4.62
N SER A 22 -2.01 -2.46 -3.92
CA SER A 22 -1.61 -1.07 -4.11
C SER A 22 -0.18 -1.02 -4.60
N ALA A 23 0.13 0.00 -5.38
CA ALA A 23 1.45 0.22 -5.91
C ALA A 23 1.87 1.67 -5.68
N GLN A 24 3.12 1.85 -5.27
CA GLN A 24 3.74 3.15 -5.17
C GLN A 24 4.77 3.27 -6.29
N GLY A 25 4.54 4.23 -7.19
CA GLY A 25 5.44 4.54 -8.29
C GLY A 25 6.55 5.52 -7.92
N TYR A 26 7.40 5.84 -8.89
CA TYR A 26 8.44 6.85 -8.76
C TYR A 26 7.84 8.25 -8.58
N LYS A 27 8.37 9.01 -7.62
CA LYS A 27 8.14 10.45 -7.46
C LYS A 27 9.50 11.13 -7.27
N PRO A 28 9.82 12.17 -8.07
CA PRO A 28 11.13 12.81 -8.01
C PRO A 28 11.39 13.41 -6.63
N ILE A 29 12.67 13.57 -6.31
CA ILE A 29 13.12 14.29 -5.11
C ILE A 29 12.75 15.78 -5.22
N VAL A 30 12.70 16.46 -4.07
CA VAL A 30 12.57 17.93 -4.05
C VAL A 30 13.78 18.54 -4.75
N ASN A 31 13.57 19.67 -5.45
CA ASN A 31 14.60 20.31 -6.28
C ASN A 31 15.90 20.52 -5.48
N PRO A 32 17.00 19.82 -5.82
CA PRO A 32 18.25 19.93 -5.08
C PRO A 32 18.98 21.26 -5.30
N ILE A 33 18.67 21.99 -6.39
CA ILE A 33 19.27 23.30 -6.69
C ILE A 33 18.76 24.35 -5.69
N LEU A 34 17.45 24.37 -5.44
CA LEU A 34 16.84 25.21 -4.40
C LEU A 34 16.79 24.44 -3.09
N PHE A 35 17.97 24.26 -2.49
CA PHE A 35 18.17 23.34 -1.38
C PHE A 35 17.37 23.72 -0.14
N LYS A 36 16.64 22.73 0.40
CA LYS A 36 15.90 22.81 1.67
C LYS A 36 16.20 21.57 2.50
N SER A 37 17.14 21.69 3.45
CA SER A 37 17.59 20.55 4.25
C SER A 37 16.45 19.83 4.98
N ASP A 38 15.53 20.56 5.60
CA ASP A 38 14.37 19.98 6.31
C ASP A 38 13.53 19.08 5.40
N ASP A 39 13.20 19.57 4.20
CA ASP A 39 12.42 18.79 3.23
C ASP A 39 13.18 17.53 2.80
N HIS A 40 14.48 17.62 2.54
CA HIS A 40 15.29 16.49 2.10
C HIS A 40 15.39 15.41 3.20
N CYS A 41 15.72 15.80 4.43
CA CYS A 41 15.87 14.89 5.56
C CYS A 41 14.53 14.23 5.94
N ARG A 42 13.44 15.01 6.00
CA ARG A 42 12.10 14.50 6.30
C ARG A 42 11.61 13.52 5.24
N ASN A 43 11.79 13.85 3.96
CA ASN A 43 11.41 12.97 2.87
C ASN A 43 12.21 11.64 2.89
N TYR A 44 13.50 11.67 3.25
CA TYR A 44 14.33 10.47 3.41
C TYR A 44 13.78 9.53 4.48
N HIS A 45 13.47 10.05 5.68
CA HIS A 45 12.89 9.23 6.75
C HIS A 45 11.49 8.72 6.41
N ASP A 46 10.67 9.53 5.75
CA ASP A 46 9.37 9.10 5.24
C ASP A 46 9.50 7.99 4.19
N GLU A 47 10.51 8.07 3.33
CA GLU A 47 10.78 7.04 2.32
C GLU A 47 11.16 5.70 2.98
N GLN A 48 12.02 5.72 4.00
CA GLN A 48 12.34 4.52 4.78
C GLN A 48 11.10 3.91 5.46
N ARG A 49 10.22 4.74 6.02
CA ARG A 49 8.96 4.27 6.65
C ARG A 49 8.02 3.62 5.65
N ARG A 50 7.89 4.19 4.44
CA ARG A 50 7.11 3.59 3.35
C ARG A 50 7.71 2.27 2.88
N ALA A 51 9.04 2.23 2.71
CA ALA A 51 9.77 1.02 2.32
C ALA A 51 9.53 -0.13 3.31
N ALA A 52 9.46 0.20 4.60
CA ALA A 52 9.14 -0.72 5.70
C ALA A 52 7.62 -0.94 5.89
N GLY A 53 6.84 -1.03 4.81
CA GLY A 53 5.42 -1.41 4.87
C GLY A 53 4.50 -0.34 5.47
N TYR A 54 4.80 0.94 5.24
CA TYR A 54 4.07 2.08 5.85
C TYR A 54 4.13 2.09 7.39
N SER A 55 5.27 1.70 7.96
CA SER A 55 5.44 1.72 9.42
C SER A 55 5.22 3.12 9.99
N GLY A 56 4.31 3.24 10.97
CA GLY A 56 3.95 4.53 11.58
C GLY A 56 3.21 5.50 10.64
N MET A 57 2.67 5.02 9.52
CA MET A 57 1.90 5.82 8.57
C MET A 57 0.46 5.30 8.45
N LEU A 58 -0.49 6.23 8.40
CA LEU A 58 -1.89 5.91 8.13
C LEU A 58 -2.11 5.79 6.63
N VAL A 59 -2.53 4.60 6.17
CA VAL A 59 -2.81 4.35 4.75
C VAL A 59 -4.25 4.75 4.44
N THR A 60 -4.43 5.72 3.54
CA THR A 60 -5.74 6.13 3.03
C THR A 60 -5.86 5.76 1.57
N CYS A 61 -6.83 4.91 1.24
CA CYS A 61 -7.07 4.41 -0.12
C CYS A 61 -8.57 4.24 -0.35
N ARG A 62 -9.00 4.26 -1.62
CA ARG A 62 -10.34 3.82 -2.03
C ARG A 62 -10.38 2.29 -2.02
N CYS A 63 -11.41 1.71 -1.42
CA CYS A 63 -11.66 0.28 -1.54
C CYS A 63 -12.47 -0.01 -2.81
N ASP A 64 -12.00 -0.94 -3.64
CA ASP A 64 -12.70 -1.30 -4.88
C ASP A 64 -14.01 -2.07 -4.64
N ARG A 65 -14.18 -2.69 -3.46
CA ARG A 65 -15.43 -3.40 -3.11
C ARG A 65 -16.44 -2.48 -2.42
N CYS A 66 -15.99 -1.70 -1.42
CA CYS A 66 -16.86 -0.77 -0.71
C CYS A 66 -17.13 0.53 -1.48
N GLN A 67 -16.33 0.82 -2.51
CA GLN A 67 -16.37 2.04 -3.33
C GLN A 67 -16.22 3.34 -2.51
N ARG A 68 -15.61 3.25 -1.33
CA ARG A 68 -15.41 4.37 -0.40
C ARG A 68 -13.93 4.60 -0.13
N VAL A 69 -13.56 5.86 0.12
CA VAL A 69 -12.23 6.25 0.60
C VAL A 69 -12.24 6.22 2.12
N HIS A 70 -11.34 5.45 2.71
CA HIS A 70 -11.19 5.37 4.16
C HIS A 70 -9.73 5.04 4.51
N SER A 71 -9.41 5.16 5.79
CA SER A 71 -8.08 4.85 6.34
C SER A 71 -8.03 3.56 7.15
N ASN A 72 -9.14 2.81 7.18
CA ASN A 72 -9.23 1.50 7.83
C ASN A 72 -8.58 0.40 6.96
N TRP A 73 -7.25 0.46 6.81
CA TRP A 73 -6.46 -0.46 6.00
C TRP A 73 -5.41 -1.16 6.84
N LYS A 74 -5.34 -2.49 6.69
CA LYS A 74 -4.23 -3.28 7.22
C LYS A 74 -3.27 -3.62 6.08
N VAL A 75 -2.03 -3.16 6.18
CA VAL A 75 -0.95 -3.59 5.28
C VAL A 75 -0.57 -5.01 5.64
N LEU A 76 -0.55 -5.89 4.65
CA LEU A 76 -0.09 -7.27 4.78
C LEU A 76 1.28 -7.40 4.13
N ASP A 77 2.19 -8.12 4.78
CA ASP A 77 3.38 -8.61 4.12
C ASP A 77 3.02 -9.71 3.10
N ALA A 78 4.00 -10.12 2.29
CA ALA A 78 3.79 -11.13 1.26
C ALA A 78 3.38 -12.49 1.84
N GLN A 79 3.93 -12.90 2.99
CA GLN A 79 3.64 -14.19 3.60
C GLN A 79 2.23 -14.21 4.19
N GLN A 80 1.85 -13.17 4.93
CA GLN A 80 0.49 -12.97 5.45
C GLN A 80 -0.55 -12.96 4.34
N PHE A 81 -0.22 -12.39 3.18
CA PHE A 81 -1.08 -12.46 2.00
C PHE A 81 -1.21 -13.90 1.47
N LEU A 82 -0.09 -14.63 1.32
CA LEU A 82 -0.10 -16.02 0.87
C LEU A 82 -0.91 -16.91 1.82
N ASP A 83 -0.67 -16.80 3.12
CA ASP A 83 -1.38 -17.56 4.15
C ASP A 83 -2.89 -17.29 4.09
N ALA A 84 -3.28 -16.02 3.94
CA ALA A 84 -4.69 -15.63 3.81
C ALA A 84 -5.31 -16.18 2.51
N LYS A 85 -4.60 -16.08 1.38
CA LYS A 85 -5.08 -16.54 0.07
C LYS A 85 -5.25 -18.05 0.03
N MET A 86 -4.30 -18.80 0.60
CA MET A 86 -4.29 -20.26 0.56
C MET A 86 -5.42 -20.88 1.40
N ARG A 87 -5.86 -20.19 2.47
CA ARG A 87 -7.01 -20.62 3.29
C ARG A 87 -8.38 -20.34 2.66
N MET A 88 -8.47 -19.44 1.68
CA MET A 88 -9.73 -19.07 1.04
C MET A 88 -10.19 -20.11 0.02
N THR A 89 -11.50 -20.35 -0.05
CA THR A 89 -12.13 -21.13 -1.13
C THR A 89 -12.10 -20.35 -2.46
N PRO A 90 -12.28 -21.01 -3.62
CA PRO A 90 -12.34 -20.32 -4.92
C PRO A 90 -13.42 -19.22 -4.99
N GLU A 91 -14.58 -19.44 -4.36
CA GLU A 91 -15.68 -18.47 -4.31
C GLU A 91 -15.29 -17.25 -3.48
N GLU A 92 -14.70 -17.47 -2.30
CA GLU A 92 -14.19 -16.40 -1.45
C GLU A 92 -13.09 -15.59 -2.14
N ARG A 93 -12.21 -16.25 -2.90
CA ARG A 93 -11.19 -15.56 -3.70
C ARG A 93 -11.82 -14.63 -4.73
N THR A 94 -12.87 -15.08 -5.41
CA THR A 94 -13.60 -14.26 -6.39
C THR A 94 -14.27 -13.04 -5.75
N GLN A 95 -14.77 -13.18 -4.52
CA GLN A 95 -15.43 -12.09 -3.80
C GLN A 95 -14.44 -11.12 -3.14
N ARG A 96 -13.36 -11.62 -2.53
CA ARG A 96 -12.47 -10.84 -1.65
C ARG A 96 -11.18 -10.40 -2.31
N LEU A 97 -10.73 -11.05 -3.38
CA LEU A 97 -9.52 -10.66 -4.11
C LEU A 97 -9.86 -9.88 -5.38
N TRP A 98 -8.84 -9.33 -6.01
CA TRP A 98 -8.95 -8.76 -7.35
C TRP A 98 -9.23 -9.86 -8.38
N ALA A 99 -9.90 -9.52 -9.48
CA ALA A 99 -10.13 -10.44 -10.58
C ALA A 99 -8.80 -11.03 -11.08
N SER A 100 -8.69 -12.36 -11.10
CA SER A 100 -7.62 -13.00 -11.87
C SER A 100 -7.88 -12.69 -13.33
N LYS A 101 -6.93 -12.04 -14.01
CA LYS A 101 -6.93 -12.08 -15.46
C LYS A 101 -6.70 -13.54 -15.84
N SER A 102 -7.70 -14.14 -16.49
CA SER A 102 -7.57 -15.36 -17.29
C SER A 102 -6.43 -15.21 -18.28
#